data_AF-A0A496WR00-F1
#
_entry.id   AF-A0A496WR00-F1
#
_cell.length_a   1.000
_cell.length_b   1.000
_cell.length_c   1.000
_cell.angle_alpha   90.00
_cell.angle_beta   90.00
_cell.angle_gamma   90.00
#
_symmetry.space_group_name_H-M   'P 1'
#
loop_
_entity.id
_entity.type
_entity.pdbx_description
1 polymer ?
#
loop_
_entity_poly.entity_id
_entity_poly.type
_entity_poly.pdbx_seq_one_letter_code
_entity_poly.pdbx_strand_id
1 'polypeptide(L)'
;NEGSELTVAEAIGHVVDEPPGLSGDTTEDSSPPVSDHNTPKDIDTLRTQMWECALALAERNGMGDRVIPLPGQGLGFLLCDVPSAELTETLDEELLGQVSSLWWQLAACSEVTVAPVEILLAYLKEDSVLHKALATQDAALLFESVWTLDPGHIGSQLWQQLNDTDWQELLAMMTLYRSIKRLALETGTTPWDSPEGDG
;
A
#
# COMPACT_ATOMS: atom_id res chain seq x y z
N ASN A 1 14.32 -41.72 -26.71
CA ASN A 1 13.67 -40.52 -27.28
C ASN A 1 13.09 -39.77 -26.11
N GLU A 2 13.99 -39.14 -25.36
CA GLU A 2 13.69 -38.44 -24.11
C GLU A 2 13.82 -36.95 -24.44
N GLY A 3 12.71 -36.22 -24.28
CA GLY A 3 12.66 -34.78 -24.46
C GLY A 3 13.23 -34.11 -23.22
N SER A 4 14.35 -33.42 -23.39
CA SER A 4 15.01 -32.64 -22.33
C SER A 4 14.21 -31.36 -22.09
N GLU A 5 13.75 -31.16 -20.85
CA GLU A 5 13.17 -29.91 -20.36
C GLU A 5 14.22 -28.79 -20.39
N LEU A 6 13.90 -27.70 -21.06
CA LEU A 6 14.71 -26.48 -21.11
C LEU A 6 14.39 -25.64 -19.87
N THR A 7 15.35 -25.46 -18.97
CA THR A 7 15.17 -24.64 -17.77
C THR A 7 15.28 -23.15 -18.09
N VAL A 8 14.41 -22.34 -17.47
CA VAL A 8 14.25 -20.87 -17.62
C VAL A 8 15.56 -20.06 -17.48
N ALA A 9 16.62 -20.66 -16.95
CA ALA A 9 17.95 -20.06 -16.82
C ALA A 9 18.67 -19.79 -18.16
N GLU A 10 18.23 -20.34 -19.29
CA GLU A 10 18.85 -20.09 -20.61
C GLU A 10 18.20 -18.94 -21.40
N ALA A 11 17.14 -18.31 -20.88
CA ALA A 11 16.41 -17.25 -21.59
C ALA A 11 16.89 -15.82 -21.30
N ILE A 12 17.88 -15.63 -20.41
CA ILE A 12 18.33 -14.29 -19.98
C ILE A 12 19.84 -14.17 -20.17
N GLY A 13 20.24 -14.02 -21.43
CA GLY A 13 21.62 -13.81 -21.86
C GLY A 13 22.18 -12.46 -21.39
N HIS A 14 23.21 -12.57 -20.56
CA HIS A 14 24.19 -11.58 -20.16
C HIS A 14 24.68 -10.69 -21.32
N VAL A 15 24.60 -9.37 -21.17
CA VAL A 15 25.49 -8.41 -21.86
C VAL A 15 26.07 -7.48 -20.80
N VAL A 16 27.36 -7.66 -20.50
CA VAL A 16 28.18 -6.73 -19.73
C VAL A 16 28.98 -5.95 -20.76
N ASP A 17 28.75 -4.64 -20.88
CA ASP A 17 29.65 -3.75 -21.61
C ASP A 17 30.29 -2.79 -20.61
N GLU A 18 31.61 -2.81 -20.58
CA GLU A 18 32.49 -1.96 -19.78
C GLU A 18 32.64 -0.58 -20.46
N PRO A 19 32.54 0.57 -19.76
CA PRO A 19 32.73 1.88 -20.39
C PRO A 19 34.21 2.30 -20.36
N PRO A 20 34.73 2.97 -21.40
CA PRO A 20 36.11 3.45 -21.41
C PRO A 20 36.27 4.85 -20.78
N GLY A 21 37.32 4.99 -19.95
CA GLY A 21 38.34 6.04 -20.05
C GLY A 21 38.01 7.49 -19.65
N LEU A 22 38.60 7.93 -18.53
CA LEU A 22 38.73 9.31 -18.03
C LEU A 22 39.48 10.28 -18.98
N SER A 23 39.04 11.55 -19.04
CA SER A 23 39.85 12.77 -18.80
C SER A 23 39.06 14.07 -19.04
N GLY A 24 39.18 15.05 -18.13
CA GLY A 24 39.05 16.48 -18.47
C GLY A 24 38.29 17.42 -17.50
N ASP A 25 39.01 17.91 -16.49
CA ASP A 25 39.08 19.29 -15.99
C ASP A 25 37.87 20.02 -15.30
N THR A 26 38.00 20.10 -13.97
CA THR A 26 38.02 21.28 -13.06
C THR A 26 36.94 22.39 -13.09
N THR A 27 36.28 22.49 -11.92
CA THR A 27 35.66 23.64 -11.22
C THR A 27 34.45 24.34 -11.84
N GLU A 28 33.30 24.17 -11.18
CA GLU A 28 32.58 25.27 -10.53
C GLU A 28 31.77 24.71 -9.35
N ASP A 29 32.25 24.99 -8.14
CA ASP A 29 31.56 24.74 -6.88
C ASP A 29 30.40 25.73 -6.77
N SER A 30 29.21 25.26 -7.12
CA SER A 30 27.94 25.87 -6.74
C SER A 30 27.13 24.80 -6.04
N SER A 31 27.51 24.53 -4.79
CA SER A 31 26.70 23.75 -3.87
C SER A 31 25.30 24.37 -3.78
N PRO A 32 24.21 23.66 -4.14
CA PRO A 32 22.85 24.15 -3.92
C PRO A 32 22.60 24.28 -2.40
N PRO A 33 21.65 25.13 -1.98
CA PRO A 33 21.33 25.28 -0.56
C PRO A 33 20.97 23.91 0.00
N VAL A 34 21.70 23.50 1.03
CA VAL A 34 21.39 22.34 1.87
C VAL A 34 19.95 22.51 2.30
N SER A 35 19.06 21.75 1.68
CA SER A 35 17.67 21.68 2.12
C SER A 35 17.70 21.18 3.56
N ASP A 36 16.97 21.83 4.45
CA ASP A 36 16.82 21.44 5.85
C ASP A 36 16.29 19.99 5.92
N HIS A 37 17.20 19.03 5.94
CA HIS A 37 16.91 17.61 5.86
C HIS A 37 16.74 16.96 7.23
N ASN A 38 16.50 17.72 8.30
CA ASN A 38 16.51 17.10 9.63
C ASN A 38 15.61 17.76 10.67
N THR A 39 14.40 18.13 10.30
CA THR A 39 13.31 18.00 11.28
C THR A 39 12.83 16.56 11.20
N PRO A 40 12.93 15.75 12.27
CA PRO A 40 12.26 14.46 12.32
C PRO A 40 10.80 14.70 11.96
N LYS A 41 10.34 14.12 10.84
CA LYS A 41 8.91 14.20 10.51
C LYS A 41 8.18 13.54 11.65
N ASP A 42 7.33 14.30 12.32
CA ASP A 42 6.50 13.78 13.39
C ASP A 42 5.60 12.66 12.85
N ILE A 43 5.48 11.57 13.61
CA ILE A 43 4.74 10.37 13.18
C ILE A 43 3.27 10.72 12.93
N ASP A 44 2.70 11.65 13.70
CA ASP A 44 1.31 12.06 13.56
C ASP A 44 1.08 12.86 12.27
N THR A 45 2.07 13.63 11.83
CA THR A 45 2.04 14.29 10.51
C THR A 45 2.07 13.26 9.39
N LEU A 46 2.93 12.24 9.51
CA LEU A 46 3.00 11.17 8.51
C LEU A 46 1.70 10.36 8.44
N ARG A 47 1.08 10.06 9.58
CA ARG A 47 -0.22 9.37 9.67
C ARG A 47 -1.34 10.19 9.03
N THR A 48 -1.37 11.49 9.30
CA THR A 48 -2.34 12.41 8.69
C THR A 48 -2.20 12.41 7.17
N GLN A 49 -0.98 12.54 6.66
CA GLN A 49 -0.70 12.49 5.22
C GLN A 49 -1.09 11.14 4.61
N MET A 50 -0.82 10.03 5.31
CA MET A 50 -1.17 8.69 4.84
C MET A 50 -2.68 8.54 4.69
N TRP A 51 -3.45 9.01 5.68
CA TRP A 51 -4.91 9.00 5.63
C TRP A 51 -5.46 9.88 4.51
N GLU A 52 -4.96 11.11 4.35
CA GLU A 52 -5.40 12.03 3.29
C GLU A 52 -5.18 11.43 1.90
N CYS A 53 -3.99 10.85 1.65
CA CYS A 53 -3.72 10.14 0.39
C CYS A 53 -4.67 8.95 0.19
N ALA A 54 -4.85 8.12 1.22
CA ALA A 54 -5.74 6.95 1.15
C ALA A 54 -7.19 7.34 0.87
N LEU A 55 -7.69 8.38 1.55
CA LEU A 55 -9.05 8.87 1.38
C LEU A 55 -9.25 9.44 -0.03
N ALA A 56 -8.35 10.31 -0.49
CA ALA A 56 -8.45 10.91 -1.82
C ALA A 56 -8.44 9.84 -2.92
N LEU A 57 -7.55 8.84 -2.81
CA LEU A 57 -7.46 7.72 -3.73
C LEU A 57 -8.73 6.85 -3.71
N ALA A 58 -9.25 6.55 -2.51
CA ALA A 58 -10.48 5.76 -2.35
C ALA A 58 -11.71 6.51 -2.86
N GLU A 59 -11.87 7.80 -2.56
CA GLU A 59 -12.99 8.64 -3.00
C GLU A 59 -13.08 8.70 -4.53
N ARG A 60 -11.95 8.95 -5.21
CA ARG A 60 -11.89 8.99 -6.68
C ARG A 60 -12.25 7.65 -7.33
N ASN A 61 -12.17 6.55 -6.59
CA ASN A 61 -12.46 5.20 -7.04
C ASN A 61 -13.75 4.62 -6.40
N GLY A 62 -14.60 5.46 -5.81
CA GLY A 62 -15.91 5.07 -5.27
C GLY A 62 -15.88 4.32 -3.93
N MET A 63 -14.74 4.29 -3.25
CA MET A 63 -14.51 3.57 -1.98
C MET A 63 -14.28 4.51 -0.79
N GLY A 64 -14.59 5.80 -0.90
CA GLY A 64 -14.31 6.77 0.16
C GLY A 64 -14.92 6.41 1.52
N ASP A 65 -16.09 5.77 1.52
CA ASP A 65 -16.77 5.29 2.73
C ASP A 65 -16.09 4.08 3.40
N ARG A 66 -15.10 3.47 2.73
CA ARG A 66 -14.30 2.35 3.25
C ARG A 66 -13.08 2.79 4.03
N VAL A 67 -12.69 4.05 3.95
CA VAL A 67 -11.50 4.59 4.62
C VAL A 67 -11.91 5.36 5.86
N ILE A 68 -11.45 4.93 7.04
CA ILE A 68 -11.65 5.65 8.30
C ILE A 68 -10.32 6.16 8.86
N PRO A 69 -10.29 7.37 9.46
CA PRO A 69 -9.07 7.91 10.07
C PRO A 69 -8.73 7.20 11.39
N LEU A 70 -7.44 6.94 11.62
CA LEU A 70 -6.85 6.45 12.87
C LEU A 70 -5.62 7.28 13.25
N PRO A 71 -5.78 8.57 13.63
CA PRO A 71 -4.66 9.51 13.76
C PRO A 71 -3.58 9.08 14.77
N GLY A 72 -3.93 8.27 15.78
CA GLY A 72 -2.99 7.78 16.80
C GLY A 72 -2.59 6.31 16.67
N GLN A 73 -3.06 5.60 15.64
CA GLN A 73 -2.87 4.14 15.56
C GLN A 73 -2.57 3.65 14.15
N GLY A 74 -1.82 2.56 14.08
CA GLY A 74 -1.34 1.98 12.84
C GLY A 74 -0.61 3.03 12.02
N LEU A 75 -0.99 3.12 10.76
CA LEU A 75 -0.41 4.04 9.78
C LEU A 75 -1.26 5.28 9.53
N GLY A 76 -2.28 5.55 10.36
CA GLY A 76 -3.11 6.75 10.27
C GLY A 76 -4.51 6.54 9.70
N PHE A 77 -4.80 5.37 9.11
CA PHE A 77 -6.12 5.02 8.60
C PHE A 77 -6.35 3.50 8.65
N LEU A 78 -7.60 3.09 8.47
CA LEU A 78 -8.00 1.70 8.34
C LEU A 78 -9.06 1.53 7.23
N LEU A 79 -9.03 0.39 6.55
CA LEU A 79 -10.18 -0.05 5.75
C LEU A 79 -11.25 -0.68 6.64
N CYS A 80 -12.48 -0.16 6.58
CA CYS A 80 -13.56 -0.61 7.46
C CYS A 80 -14.41 -1.76 6.89
N ASP A 81 -14.34 -2.01 5.58
CA ASP A 81 -14.97 -3.17 4.92
C ASP A 81 -14.46 -3.38 3.47
N VAL A 82 -14.96 -4.43 2.82
CA VAL A 82 -14.84 -4.68 1.37
C VAL A 82 -15.63 -3.64 0.54
N PRO A 83 -15.34 -3.46 -0.77
CA PRO A 83 -16.14 -2.58 -1.64
C PRO A 83 -17.63 -2.94 -1.60
N SER A 84 -18.51 -1.94 -1.69
CA SER A 84 -19.95 -2.18 -1.59
C SER A 84 -20.49 -2.97 -2.79
N ALA A 85 -21.52 -3.78 -2.56
CA ALA A 85 -22.23 -4.46 -3.65
C ALA A 85 -22.82 -3.46 -4.67
N GLU A 86 -23.31 -2.31 -4.19
CA GLU A 86 -23.81 -1.23 -5.05
C GLU A 86 -22.74 -0.73 -6.03
N LEU A 87 -21.48 -0.64 -5.58
CA LEU A 87 -20.36 -0.31 -6.47
C LEU A 87 -20.08 -1.48 -7.41
N THR A 88 -19.78 -2.67 -6.87
CA THR A 88 -19.24 -3.79 -7.66
C THR A 88 -20.21 -4.35 -8.70
N GLU A 89 -21.52 -4.31 -8.45
CA GLU A 89 -22.55 -4.79 -9.40
C GLU A 89 -22.74 -3.87 -10.62
N THR A 90 -22.24 -2.63 -10.56
CA THR A 90 -22.40 -1.63 -11.63
C THR A 90 -21.18 -1.50 -12.54
N LEU A 91 -20.04 -2.07 -12.12
CA LEU A 91 -18.78 -2.00 -12.85
C LEU A 91 -18.69 -3.12 -13.89
N ASP A 92 -18.04 -2.80 -15.02
CA ASP A 92 -17.55 -3.85 -15.91
C ASP A 92 -16.33 -4.56 -15.30
N GLU A 93 -15.87 -5.63 -15.96
CA GLU A 93 -14.76 -6.45 -15.47
C GLU A 93 -13.45 -5.65 -15.33
N GLU A 94 -13.19 -4.71 -16.24
CA GLU A 94 -11.99 -3.89 -16.26
C GLU A 94 -11.93 -2.95 -15.05
N LEU A 95 -13.02 -2.21 -14.82
CA LEU A 95 -13.15 -1.30 -13.68
C LEU A 95 -13.25 -2.07 -12.35
N LEU A 96 -13.94 -3.21 -12.33
CA LEU A 96 -14.01 -4.07 -11.14
C LEU A 96 -12.61 -4.56 -10.74
N GLY A 97 -11.79 -4.96 -11.70
CA GLY A 97 -10.42 -5.38 -11.41
C GLY A 97 -9.54 -4.23 -10.94
N GLN A 98 -9.74 -2.99 -11.42
CA GLN A 98 -9.05 -1.80 -10.91
C GLN A 98 -9.44 -1.53 -9.46
N VAL A 99 -10.74 -1.47 -9.17
CA VAL A 99 -11.27 -1.24 -7.81
C VAL A 99 -10.79 -2.33 -6.85
N SER A 100 -10.82 -3.59 -7.28
CA SER A 100 -10.36 -4.71 -6.45
C SER A 100 -8.85 -4.67 -6.20
N SER A 101 -8.05 -4.39 -7.23
CA SER A 101 -6.60 -4.23 -7.09
C SER A 101 -6.25 -3.08 -6.15
N LEU A 102 -6.95 -1.95 -6.29
CA LEU A 102 -6.76 -0.78 -5.46
C LEU A 102 -7.15 -1.04 -4.00
N TRP A 103 -8.27 -1.73 -3.77
CA TRP A 103 -8.67 -2.14 -2.43
C TRP A 103 -7.59 -3.00 -1.77
N TRP A 104 -6.98 -3.96 -2.50
CA TRP A 104 -5.87 -4.75 -1.97
C TRP A 104 -4.62 -3.92 -1.64
N GLN A 105 -4.32 -2.87 -2.42
CA GLN A 105 -3.23 -1.94 -2.09
C GLN A 105 -3.54 -1.13 -0.83
N LEU A 106 -4.77 -0.63 -0.70
CA LEU A 106 -5.24 0.07 0.50
C LEU A 106 -5.24 -0.86 1.73
N ALA A 107 -5.60 -2.13 1.57
CA ALA A 107 -5.57 -3.15 2.62
C ALA A 107 -4.15 -3.41 3.10
N ALA A 108 -3.20 -3.56 2.17
CA ALA A 108 -1.79 -3.70 2.50
C ALA A 108 -1.26 -2.44 3.21
N CYS A 109 -1.58 -1.25 2.69
CA CYS A 109 -1.14 0.03 3.24
C CYS A 109 -1.79 0.41 4.58
N SER A 110 -2.94 -0.17 4.92
CA SER A 110 -3.58 -0.03 6.24
C SER A 110 -3.20 -1.16 7.20
N GLU A 111 -2.40 -2.13 6.75
CA GLU A 111 -2.03 -3.32 7.54
C GLU A 111 -3.22 -4.14 8.06
N VAL A 112 -4.41 -4.02 7.45
CA VAL A 112 -5.65 -4.68 7.94
C VAL A 112 -5.58 -6.21 7.98
N THR A 113 -4.64 -6.80 7.24
CA THR A 113 -4.40 -8.26 7.21
C THR A 113 -3.20 -8.71 8.05
N VAL A 114 -2.46 -7.78 8.68
CA VAL A 114 -1.25 -8.09 9.45
C VAL A 114 -1.21 -7.46 10.85
N ALA A 115 -2.05 -6.46 11.12
CA ALA A 115 -2.20 -5.84 12.43
C ALA A 115 -2.92 -6.77 13.43
N PRO A 116 -2.76 -6.55 14.75
CA PRO A 116 -3.44 -7.35 15.76
C PRO A 116 -4.97 -7.33 15.59
N VAL A 117 -5.57 -8.51 15.40
CA VAL A 117 -7.00 -8.64 15.06
C VAL A 117 -7.88 -8.01 16.14
N GLU A 118 -7.53 -8.16 17.41
CA GLU A 118 -8.30 -7.63 18.54
C GLU A 118 -8.42 -6.11 18.50
N ILE A 119 -7.36 -5.44 18.03
CA ILE A 119 -7.34 -3.99 17.84
C ILE A 119 -8.21 -3.61 16.64
N LEU A 120 -8.07 -4.32 15.52
CA LEU A 120 -8.85 -4.06 14.32
C LEU A 120 -10.35 -4.19 14.56
N LEU A 121 -10.80 -5.26 15.23
CA LEU A 121 -12.22 -5.54 15.46
C LEU A 121 -12.92 -4.40 16.23
N ALA A 122 -12.21 -3.65 17.07
CA ALA A 122 -12.77 -2.51 17.80
C ALA A 122 -13.25 -1.35 16.88
N TYR A 123 -12.77 -1.32 15.63
CA TYR A 123 -13.10 -0.29 14.64
C TYR A 123 -14.10 -0.76 13.57
N LEU A 124 -14.34 -2.08 13.49
CA LEU A 124 -15.15 -2.67 12.43
C LEU A 124 -16.56 -2.97 12.93
N LYS A 125 -17.56 -2.77 12.05
CA LYS A 125 -18.94 -3.15 12.37
C LYS A 125 -19.07 -4.68 12.38
N GLU A 126 -19.70 -5.24 13.41
CA GLU A 126 -19.82 -6.70 13.58
C GLU A 126 -20.46 -7.43 12.38
N ASP A 127 -21.35 -6.73 11.66
CA ASP A 127 -22.06 -7.26 10.49
C ASP A 127 -21.29 -7.12 9.18
N SER A 128 -20.15 -6.41 9.18
CA SER A 128 -19.31 -6.22 7.99
C SER A 128 -18.62 -7.52 7.57
N VAL A 129 -18.32 -7.64 6.27
CA VAL A 129 -17.64 -8.83 5.74
C VAL A 129 -16.24 -8.93 6.34
N LEU A 130 -15.53 -7.81 6.38
CA LEU A 130 -14.17 -7.75 6.91
C LEU A 130 -14.11 -8.09 8.40
N HIS A 131 -15.05 -7.61 9.22
CA HIS A 131 -15.11 -7.98 10.64
C HIS A 131 -15.28 -9.50 10.78
N LYS A 132 -16.25 -10.08 10.08
CA LYS A 132 -16.52 -11.53 10.14
C LYS A 132 -15.28 -12.33 9.73
N ALA A 133 -14.66 -11.97 8.61
CA ALA A 133 -13.48 -12.65 8.09
C ALA A 133 -12.32 -12.63 9.09
N LEU A 134 -12.05 -11.48 9.71
CA LEU A 134 -10.98 -11.35 10.71
C LEU A 134 -11.33 -12.10 12.00
N ALA A 135 -12.56 -11.94 12.51
CA ALA A 135 -13.01 -12.56 13.76
C ALA A 135 -13.02 -14.10 13.68
N THR A 136 -13.35 -14.68 12.52
CA THR A 136 -13.35 -16.12 12.29
C THR A 136 -12.05 -16.64 11.67
N GLN A 137 -11.08 -15.76 11.40
CA GLN A 137 -9.85 -16.07 10.65
C GLN A 137 -10.14 -16.77 9.31
N ASP A 138 -11.23 -16.37 8.66
CA ASP A 138 -11.68 -16.91 7.39
C ASP A 138 -11.22 -15.99 6.25
N ALA A 139 -10.01 -16.27 5.75
CA ALA A 139 -9.49 -15.55 4.59
C ALA A 139 -10.30 -15.83 3.31
N ALA A 140 -10.97 -16.99 3.21
CA ALA A 140 -11.77 -17.33 2.03
C ALA A 140 -12.95 -16.37 1.88
N LEU A 141 -13.56 -15.95 2.99
CA LEU A 141 -14.63 -14.95 2.98
C LEU A 141 -14.18 -13.62 2.34
N LEU A 142 -12.94 -13.18 2.57
CA LEU A 142 -12.39 -11.98 1.92
C LEU A 142 -12.14 -12.21 0.43
N PHE A 143 -11.55 -13.34 0.07
CA PHE A 143 -11.26 -13.68 -1.33
C PHE A 143 -12.51 -13.90 -2.18
N GLU A 144 -13.62 -14.35 -1.57
CA GLU A 144 -14.93 -14.44 -2.21
C GLU A 144 -15.61 -13.08 -2.38
N SER A 145 -15.25 -12.10 -1.54
CA SER A 145 -15.89 -10.79 -1.50
C SER A 145 -15.14 -9.70 -2.26
N VAL A 146 -13.83 -9.85 -2.45
CA VAL A 146 -12.98 -8.95 -3.24
C VAL A 146 -12.23 -9.77 -4.26
N TRP A 147 -12.38 -9.44 -5.55
CA TRP A 147 -11.69 -10.17 -6.60
C TRP A 147 -10.17 -10.05 -6.43
N THR A 148 -9.53 -11.14 -6.06
CA THR A 148 -8.07 -11.22 -6.04
C THR A 148 -7.57 -11.65 -7.41
N LEU A 149 -7.01 -10.70 -8.13
CA LEU A 149 -6.33 -11.00 -9.38
C LEU A 149 -5.05 -11.80 -9.14
N ASP A 150 -4.63 -12.52 -10.18
CA ASP A 150 -3.32 -13.14 -10.19
C ASP A 150 -2.23 -12.11 -9.81
N PRO A 151 -1.27 -12.43 -8.92
CA PRO A 151 -0.24 -11.49 -8.51
C PRO A 151 0.55 -10.87 -9.67
N GLY A 152 0.75 -11.61 -10.77
CA GLY A 152 1.40 -11.10 -11.99
C GLY A 152 0.52 -10.10 -12.76
N HIS A 153 -0.80 -10.17 -12.61
CA HIS A 153 -1.75 -9.26 -13.24
C HIS A 153 -2.03 -8.01 -12.42
N ILE A 154 -1.99 -8.05 -11.08
CA ILE A 154 -2.26 -6.90 -10.21
C ILE A 154 -1.41 -5.68 -10.62
N GLY A 155 -0.10 -5.87 -10.78
CA GLY A 155 0.81 -4.78 -11.15
C GLY A 155 0.47 -4.22 -12.53
N SER A 156 0.36 -5.09 -13.53
CA SER A 156 0.00 -4.71 -14.90
C SER A 156 -1.32 -3.94 -14.97
N GLN A 157 -2.32 -4.35 -14.20
CA GLN A 157 -3.62 -3.68 -14.14
C GLN A 157 -3.52 -2.29 -13.53
N LEU A 158 -2.87 -2.15 -12.38
CA LEU A 158 -2.71 -0.85 -11.73
C LEU A 158 -1.94 0.14 -12.63
N TRP A 159 -0.87 -0.31 -13.29
CA TRP A 159 -0.04 0.56 -14.16
C TRP A 159 -0.75 1.02 -15.43
N GLN A 160 -1.68 0.24 -15.95
CA GLN A 160 -2.41 0.58 -17.18
C GLN A 160 -3.66 1.41 -16.90
N GLN A 161 -4.33 1.15 -15.79
CA GLN A 161 -5.69 1.65 -15.54
C GLN A 161 -5.75 2.86 -14.60
N LEU A 162 -4.83 2.96 -13.64
CA LEU A 162 -4.80 4.16 -12.79
C LEU A 162 -4.37 5.37 -13.62
N ASN A 163 -5.15 6.45 -13.49
CA ASN A 163 -4.74 7.74 -14.04
C ASN A 163 -3.49 8.27 -13.33
N ASP A 164 -2.81 9.26 -13.93
CA ASP A 164 -1.57 9.82 -13.39
C ASP A 164 -1.70 10.33 -11.96
N THR A 165 -2.84 10.93 -11.61
CA THR A 165 -3.06 11.47 -10.25
C THR A 165 -3.15 10.36 -9.22
N ASP A 166 -3.98 9.34 -9.47
CA ASP A 166 -4.14 8.20 -8.58
C ASP A 166 -2.87 7.35 -8.50
N TRP A 167 -2.12 7.25 -9.60
CA TRP A 167 -0.80 6.60 -9.59
C TRP A 167 0.19 7.32 -8.67
N GLN A 168 0.29 8.65 -8.76
CA GLN A 168 1.17 9.42 -7.86
C GLN A 168 0.77 9.29 -6.39
N GLU A 169 -0.53 9.22 -6.10
CA GLU A 169 -1.06 9.05 -4.75
C GLU A 169 -0.74 7.68 -4.18
N LEU A 170 -0.88 6.62 -4.99
CA LEU A 170 -0.47 5.28 -4.61
C LEU A 170 1.05 5.22 -4.30
N LEU A 171 1.88 5.86 -5.13
CA LEU A 171 3.33 5.97 -4.87
C LEU A 171 3.64 6.75 -3.59
N ALA A 172 2.91 7.83 -3.33
CA ALA A 172 3.04 8.62 -2.11
C ALA A 172 2.68 7.79 -0.87
N MET A 173 1.58 7.04 -0.92
CA MET A 173 1.17 6.11 0.16
C MET A 173 2.24 5.07 0.45
N MET A 174 2.78 4.40 -0.57
CA MET A 174 3.87 3.42 -0.37
C MET A 174 5.13 4.06 0.23
N THR A 175 5.40 5.32 -0.12
CA THR A 175 6.50 6.09 0.47
C THR A 175 6.24 6.41 1.94
N LEU A 176 5.03 6.89 2.26
CA LEU A 176 4.59 7.21 3.62
C LEU A 176 4.58 5.98 4.53
N TYR A 177 4.07 4.85 4.05
CA TYR A 177 4.15 3.55 4.73
C TYR A 177 5.59 3.28 5.18
N ARG A 178 6.55 3.34 4.25
CA ARG A 178 7.96 3.08 4.55
C ARG A 178 8.53 4.09 5.55
N SER A 179 8.15 5.36 5.44
CA SER A 179 8.57 6.41 6.38
C SER A 179 8.05 6.17 7.79
N ILE A 180 6.76 5.83 7.95
CA ILE A 180 6.17 5.54 9.26
C ILE A 180 6.84 4.31 9.88
N LYS A 181 6.96 3.21 9.12
CA LYS A 181 7.59 1.98 9.64
C LYS A 181 9.06 2.19 10.04
N ARG A 182 9.80 3.01 9.28
CA ARG A 182 11.19 3.36 9.60
C ARG A 182 11.29 4.20 10.86
N LEU A 183 10.48 5.26 10.97
CA LEU A 183 10.47 6.11 12.15
C LEU A 183 10.06 5.33 13.40
N ALA A 184 9.07 4.43 13.27
CA ALA A 184 8.64 3.57 14.36
C ALA A 184 9.79 2.68 14.86
N LEU A 185 10.53 2.07 13.93
CA LEU A 185 11.72 1.28 14.25
C LEU A 185 12.82 2.13 14.93
N GLU A 186 13.11 3.32 14.41
CA GLU A 186 14.14 4.22 14.93
C GLU A 186 13.81 4.75 16.33
N THR A 187 12.53 4.94 16.63
CA THR A 187 12.03 5.46 17.91
C THR A 187 11.66 4.36 18.91
N GLY A 188 11.70 3.09 18.49
CA GLY A 188 11.25 1.96 19.31
C GLY A 188 9.75 1.95 19.58
N THR A 189 8.96 2.60 18.73
CA THR A 189 7.49 2.61 18.81
C THR A 189 6.88 1.52 17.95
N THR A 190 5.71 1.06 18.38
CA THR A 190 4.91 0.00 17.81
C THR A 190 3.67 0.65 17.22
N PRO A 191 3.51 0.72 15.88
CA PRO A 191 2.45 1.51 15.27
C PRO A 191 1.04 1.17 15.75
N TRP A 192 0.79 -0.09 16.11
CA TRP A 192 -0.51 -0.60 16.54
C TRP A 192 -0.72 -0.68 18.04
N ASP A 193 0.28 -0.33 18.87
CA ASP A 193 0.04 -0.36 20.31
C ASP A 193 -1.07 0.61 20.69
N SER A 194 -1.87 0.22 21.68
CA SER A 194 -2.90 1.09 22.20
C SER A 194 -2.24 2.33 22.80
N PRO A 195 -2.77 3.55 22.57
CA PRO A 195 -2.23 4.77 23.16
C PRO A 195 -2.23 4.77 24.69
N GLU A 196 -2.88 3.79 25.32
CA GLU A 196 -2.88 3.55 26.77
C GLU A 196 -2.16 2.24 27.10
N GLY A 197 -0.85 2.37 27.28
CA GLY A 197 0.03 1.34 27.82
C GLY A 197 0.88 1.90 28.96
N ASP A 198 0.30 2.73 29.82
CA ASP A 198 0.87 3.10 31.12
C ASP A 198 -0.29 3.16 32.15
N GLY A 199 -0.38 2.10 32.96
CA GLY A 199 -1.32 1.94 34.07
C GLY A 199 -0.94 0.73 34.92
#